data_AF-A0A183FGB0-F1
#
_entry.id   AF-A0A183FGB0-F1
#
_cell.length_a   1.000
_cell.length_b   1.000
_cell.length_c   1.000
_cell.angle_alpha   90.00
_cell.angle_beta   90.00
_cell.angle_gamma   90.00
#
_symmetry.space_group_name_H-M   'P 1'
#
loop_
_entity.id
_entity.type
_entity.pdbx_description
1 polymer ?
#
loop_
_entity_poly.entity_id
_entity_poly.type
_entity_poly.pdbx_seq_one_letter_code
_entity_poly.pdbx_strand_id
1 'polypeptide(L)'
;MVKTYNYSVLLNYPDFEHPNTLEVEKEGGLWLRLSRGHGQPSGPQQAVNEQADGRSEVWWNAYSANGTVEGRMVYCNFGTVEDFNALEEAGVDVRGAIALVRYGALVRSEKVEEAENRGAVGVVLFSDPAQYVHSSTNGV
;
A
#
# COMPACT_ATOMS: atom_id res chain seq x y z
N MET A 1 0.40 43.22 -1.08
CA MET A 1 0.40 42.71 -2.47
C MET A 1 0.76 41.24 -2.42
N VAL A 2 -0.11 40.35 -2.88
CA VAL A 2 0.16 38.90 -2.92
C VAL A 2 0.84 38.57 -4.25
N LYS A 3 1.91 37.77 -4.22
CA LYS A 3 2.62 37.27 -5.41
C LYS A 3 2.50 35.76 -5.47
N THR A 4 2.19 35.24 -6.65
CA THR A 4 2.19 33.80 -6.95
C THR A 4 3.38 33.48 -7.84
N TYR A 5 3.98 32.30 -7.63
CA TYR A 5 5.08 31.78 -8.44
C TYR A 5 4.70 30.39 -8.93
N ASN A 6 4.88 30.15 -10.23
CA ASN A 6 4.57 28.88 -10.86
C ASN A 6 5.85 28.09 -11.10
N TYR A 7 5.80 26.79 -10.83
CA TYR A 7 6.87 25.84 -11.10
C TYR A 7 6.30 24.69 -11.93
N SER A 8 7.10 24.17 -12.86
CA SER A 8 6.81 22.91 -13.55
C SER A 8 7.57 21.80 -12.84
N VAL A 9 6.84 20.97 -12.11
CA VAL A 9 7.39 19.87 -11.31
C VAL A 9 6.81 18.55 -11.79
N LEU A 10 7.57 17.46 -11.63
CA LEU A 10 7.05 16.14 -11.88
C LEU A 10 6.02 15.79 -10.79
N LEU A 11 4.84 15.34 -11.23
CA LEU A 11 3.80 14.78 -10.37
C LEU A 11 3.42 13.41 -10.92
N ASN A 12 2.79 12.59 -10.09
CA ASN A 12 2.32 11.27 -10.46
C ASN A 12 0.88 11.07 -9.97
N TYR A 13 0.03 10.61 -10.88
CA TYR A 13 -1.39 10.36 -10.65
C TYR A 13 -1.73 8.98 -11.23
N PRO A 14 -2.72 8.28 -10.65
CA PRO A 14 -3.16 6.99 -11.16
C PRO A 14 -3.99 7.20 -12.43
N ASP A 15 -4.28 6.09 -13.12
CA ASP A 15 -5.41 6.04 -14.03
C ASP A 15 -6.70 5.98 -13.19
N PHE A 16 -7.50 7.05 -13.25
CA PHE A 16 -8.76 7.15 -12.52
C PHE A 16 -9.90 6.34 -13.17
N GLU A 17 -9.77 5.98 -14.45
CA GLU A 17 -10.74 5.14 -15.16
C GLU A 17 -10.41 3.65 -15.03
N HIS A 18 -9.12 3.33 -14.93
CA HIS A 18 -8.61 1.96 -14.73
C HIS A 18 -7.72 1.86 -13.46
N PRO A 19 -8.32 1.89 -12.25
CA PRO A 19 -7.56 1.84 -11.00
C PRO A 19 -6.73 0.57 -10.83
N ASN A 20 -5.71 0.68 -9.98
CA ASN A 20 -4.84 -0.44 -9.61
C ASN A 20 -5.62 -1.56 -8.91
N THR A 21 -5.34 -2.82 -9.26
CA THR A 21 -6.01 -3.99 -8.68
C THR A 21 -5.06 -4.87 -7.91
N LEU A 22 -5.60 -5.58 -6.90
CA LEU A 22 -4.90 -6.64 -6.18
C LEU A 22 -5.75 -7.90 -6.21
N GLU A 23 -5.15 -9.02 -6.59
CA GLU A 23 -5.80 -10.30 -6.72
C GLU A 23 -4.96 -11.38 -6.05
N VAL A 24 -5.63 -12.43 -5.57
CA VAL A 24 -4.98 -13.60 -4.99
C VAL A 24 -5.55 -14.85 -5.62
N GLU A 25 -4.66 -15.72 -6.09
CA GLU A 25 -5.04 -17.05 -6.53
C GLU A 25 -5.36 -17.93 -5.31
N LYS A 26 -6.51 -18.61 -5.34
CA LYS A 26 -6.90 -19.65 -4.39
C LYS A 26 -6.68 -21.03 -4.97
N GLU A 27 -6.77 -22.04 -4.12
CA GLU A 27 -6.76 -23.45 -4.55
C GLU A 27 -7.72 -23.71 -5.72
N GLY A 28 -7.22 -24.42 -6.73
CA GLY A 28 -7.99 -24.74 -7.94
C GLY A 28 -7.96 -23.66 -9.02
N GLY A 29 -7.07 -22.66 -8.93
CA GLY A 29 -6.90 -21.63 -9.97
C GLY A 29 -7.96 -20.53 -9.94
N LEU A 30 -8.72 -20.42 -8.84
CA LEU A 30 -9.73 -19.39 -8.67
C LEU A 30 -9.07 -18.09 -8.22
N TRP A 31 -9.16 -17.05 -9.04
CA TRP A 31 -8.69 -15.71 -8.69
C TRP A 31 -9.74 -14.94 -7.90
N LEU A 32 -9.39 -14.52 -6.68
CA LEU A 32 -10.17 -13.61 -5.87
C LEU A 32 -9.59 -12.21 -5.94
N ARG A 33 -10.41 -11.24 -6.31
CA ARG A 33 -10.03 -9.82 -6.24
C ARG A 33 -10.12 -9.31 -4.81
N LEU A 34 -8.96 -8.97 -4.23
CA LEU A 34 -8.83 -8.40 -2.88
C LEU A 34 -9.09 -6.90 -2.88
N SER A 35 -8.63 -6.18 -3.91
CA SER A 35 -8.86 -4.75 -4.07
C SER A 35 -9.14 -4.41 -5.53
N ARG A 36 -10.08 -3.49 -5.73
CA ARG A 36 -10.36 -2.86 -7.02
C ARG A 36 -9.73 -1.47 -7.15
N GLY A 37 -8.85 -1.10 -6.22
CA GLY A 37 -8.20 0.22 -6.21
C GLY A 37 -9.08 1.35 -5.72
N HIS A 38 -10.28 1.05 -5.20
CA HIS A 38 -11.20 2.02 -4.62
C HIS A 38 -11.37 1.79 -3.13
N GLY A 39 -11.29 2.87 -2.37
CA GLY A 39 -11.77 2.98 -1.01
C GLY A 39 -13.22 3.39 -0.92
N GLN A 40 -13.78 3.26 0.27
CA GLN A 40 -15.10 3.79 0.59
C GLN A 40 -14.97 4.98 1.52
N PRO A 41 -15.70 6.08 1.24
CA PRO A 41 -15.76 7.19 2.16
C PRO A 41 -16.17 6.74 3.56
N SER A 42 -15.37 7.11 4.55
CA SER A 42 -15.51 6.64 5.92
C SER A 42 -15.25 7.78 6.91
N GLY A 43 -15.93 7.75 8.06
CA GLY A 43 -15.79 8.74 9.13
C GLY A 43 -17.03 9.62 9.32
N PRO A 44 -16.89 10.74 10.05
CA PRO A 44 -17.98 11.69 10.27
C PRO A 44 -18.55 12.23 8.94
N GLN A 45 -19.82 12.66 8.95
CA GLN A 45 -20.51 13.15 7.75
C GLN A 45 -19.72 14.23 6.99
N GLN A 46 -18.99 15.10 7.70
CA GLN A 46 -18.15 16.12 7.08
C GLN A 46 -17.02 15.51 6.23
N ALA A 47 -16.33 14.48 6.72
CA ALA A 47 -15.27 13.80 5.99
C ALA A 47 -15.80 13.09 4.75
N VAL A 48 -16.99 12.49 4.87
CA VAL A 48 -17.69 11.88 3.72
C VAL A 48 -18.03 12.94 2.67
N ASN A 49 -18.50 14.11 3.08
CA ASN A 49 -18.83 15.21 2.17
C ASN A 49 -17.57 15.76 1.45
N GLU A 50 -16.41 15.77 2.12
CA GLU A 50 -15.13 16.18 1.54
C GLU A 50 -14.59 15.16 0.50
N GLN A 51 -15.18 13.98 0.42
CA GLN A 51 -14.80 12.89 -0.49
C GLN A 51 -15.81 12.68 -1.63
N ALA A 52 -16.64 13.70 -1.92
CA ALA A 52 -17.69 13.62 -2.94
C ALA A 52 -17.18 13.43 -4.39
N ASP A 53 -15.91 13.75 -4.65
CA ASP A 53 -15.27 13.48 -5.94
C ASP A 53 -14.84 12.01 -6.02
N GLY A 54 -15.32 11.27 -7.02
CA GLY A 54 -14.97 9.85 -7.21
C GLY A 54 -13.47 9.58 -7.34
N ARG A 55 -12.66 10.59 -7.70
CA ARG A 55 -11.19 10.48 -7.70
C ARG A 55 -10.61 10.32 -6.31
N SER A 56 -11.30 10.79 -5.27
CA SER A 56 -10.89 10.66 -3.87
C SER A 56 -10.97 9.23 -3.37
N GLU A 57 -11.70 8.36 -4.06
CA GLU A 57 -11.81 6.94 -3.73
C GLU A 57 -10.62 6.13 -4.25
N VAL A 58 -9.89 6.62 -5.27
CA VAL A 58 -8.82 5.85 -5.89
C VAL A 58 -7.58 5.81 -5.00
N TRP A 59 -7.08 4.60 -4.72
CA TRP A 59 -5.88 4.37 -3.91
C TRP A 59 -4.66 4.11 -4.79
N TRP A 60 -3.56 4.81 -4.54
CA TRP A 60 -2.27 4.57 -5.20
C TRP A 60 -1.10 5.00 -4.32
N ASN A 61 0.10 4.50 -4.67
CA ASN A 61 1.36 5.03 -4.16
C ASN A 61 1.99 5.91 -5.24
N ALA A 62 2.16 7.20 -4.96
CA ALA A 62 2.76 8.13 -5.91
C ALA A 62 4.19 7.67 -6.28
N TYR A 63 4.52 7.78 -7.55
CA TYR A 63 5.80 7.39 -8.16
C TYR A 63 6.06 5.88 -8.23
N SER A 64 5.06 5.03 -7.94
CA SER A 64 5.16 3.60 -8.19
C SER A 64 5.34 3.32 -9.69
N ALA A 65 6.14 2.31 -10.03
CA ALA A 65 6.31 1.85 -11.40
C ALA A 65 5.03 1.22 -11.94
N ASN A 66 4.75 1.43 -13.23
CA ASN A 66 3.64 0.77 -13.91
C ASN A 66 3.99 -0.69 -14.20
N GLY A 67 3.05 -1.61 -13.97
CA GLY A 67 3.20 -3.00 -14.37
C GLY A 67 2.20 -3.93 -13.68
N THR A 68 2.13 -5.16 -14.19
CA THR A 68 1.42 -6.27 -13.56
C THR A 68 2.44 -7.33 -13.21
N VAL A 69 2.48 -7.72 -11.94
CA VAL A 69 3.40 -8.74 -11.43
C VAL A 69 2.60 -9.80 -10.70
N GLU A 70 3.09 -11.03 -10.77
CA GLU A 70 2.55 -12.18 -10.06
C GLU A 70 3.69 -12.83 -9.28
N GLY A 71 3.41 -13.21 -8.03
CA GLY A 71 4.40 -13.84 -7.17
C GLY A 71 3.77 -14.28 -5.86
N ARG A 72 4.47 -15.17 -5.15
CA ARG A 72 4.04 -15.58 -3.81
C ARG A 72 4.04 -14.37 -2.87
N MET A 73 3.12 -14.36 -1.92
CA MET A 73 3.06 -13.31 -0.91
C MET A 73 3.95 -13.66 0.29
N VAL A 74 4.78 -12.72 0.74
CA VAL A 74 5.55 -12.85 1.99
C VAL A 74 5.21 -11.68 2.91
N TYR A 75 4.87 -11.97 4.16
CA TYR A 75 4.65 -10.94 5.16
C TYR A 75 5.99 -10.47 5.72
N CYS A 76 6.32 -9.20 5.52
CA CYS A 76 7.62 -8.63 5.92
C CYS A 76 7.50 -7.61 7.06
N ASN A 77 6.50 -7.78 7.94
CA ASN A 77 6.34 -6.94 9.12
C ASN A 77 6.29 -5.43 8.82
N PHE A 78 7.18 -4.61 9.38
CA PHE A 78 7.29 -3.18 9.05
C PHE A 78 8.27 -2.93 7.90
N GLY A 79 8.88 -3.96 7.32
CA GLY A 79 9.79 -3.82 6.18
C GLY A 79 11.08 -3.09 6.57
N THR A 80 11.51 -3.23 7.82
CA THR A 80 12.83 -2.73 8.23
C THR A 80 13.92 -3.69 7.78
N VAL A 81 15.17 -3.22 7.76
CA VAL A 81 16.33 -4.07 7.45
C VAL A 81 16.37 -5.28 8.41
N GLU A 82 16.06 -5.07 9.68
CA GLU A 82 15.99 -6.12 10.70
C GLU A 82 14.87 -7.13 10.41
N ASP A 83 13.70 -6.67 9.96
CA ASP A 83 12.59 -7.56 9.59
C ASP A 83 12.99 -8.50 8.46
N PHE A 84 13.65 -7.98 7.43
CA PHE A 84 14.09 -8.81 6.32
C PHE A 84 15.28 -9.71 6.67
N ASN A 85 16.20 -9.26 7.53
CA ASN A 85 17.26 -10.13 8.05
C ASN A 85 16.66 -11.30 8.84
N ALA A 86 15.65 -11.03 9.68
CA ALA A 86 14.97 -12.09 10.43
C ALA A 86 14.24 -13.09 9.52
N LEU A 87 13.66 -12.62 8.40
CA LEU A 87 13.10 -13.52 7.38
C LEU A 87 14.17 -14.42 6.76
N GLU A 88 15.32 -13.85 6.39
CA GLU A 88 16.43 -14.59 5.81
C GLU A 88 17.00 -15.64 6.78
N GLU A 89 17.19 -15.26 8.06
CA GLU A 89 17.60 -16.17 9.13
C GLU A 89 16.59 -17.31 9.36
N ALA A 90 15.29 -17.03 9.18
CA ALA A 90 14.23 -18.02 9.23
C ALA A 90 14.10 -18.86 7.94
N GLY A 91 14.97 -18.64 6.94
CA GLY A 91 14.96 -19.35 5.66
C GLY A 91 13.85 -18.90 4.70
N VAL A 92 13.25 -17.73 4.94
CA VAL A 92 12.23 -17.14 4.08
C VAL A 92 12.88 -16.17 3.10
N ASP A 93 13.07 -16.63 1.85
CA ASP A 93 13.51 -15.78 0.75
C ASP A 93 12.36 -14.84 0.33
N VAL A 94 12.67 -13.63 -0.14
CA VAL A 94 11.69 -12.67 -0.72
C VAL A 94 11.90 -12.42 -2.21
N ARG A 95 12.95 -13.01 -2.81
CA ARG A 95 13.18 -12.92 -4.25
C ARG A 95 12.00 -13.49 -5.04
N GLY A 96 11.52 -12.71 -6.01
CA GLY A 96 10.36 -13.07 -6.82
C GLY A 96 9.01 -13.00 -6.09
N ALA A 97 8.98 -12.51 -4.85
CA ALA A 97 7.77 -12.42 -4.04
C ALA A 97 7.14 -11.02 -4.10
N ILE A 98 5.84 -10.96 -3.75
CA ILE A 98 5.15 -9.72 -3.40
C ILE A 98 5.24 -9.55 -1.89
N ALA A 99 5.92 -8.50 -1.43
CA ALA A 99 6.09 -8.20 -0.01
C ALA A 99 4.84 -7.51 0.55
N LEU A 100 4.23 -8.07 1.58
CA LEU A 100 3.14 -7.47 2.34
C LEU A 100 3.71 -6.78 3.58
N VAL A 101 3.59 -5.45 3.64
CA VAL A 101 4.30 -4.62 4.62
C VAL A 101 3.36 -3.63 5.31
N ARG A 102 3.52 -3.48 6.62
CA ARG A 102 2.76 -2.55 7.44
C ARG A 102 3.28 -1.13 7.35
N TYR A 103 2.36 -0.16 7.35
CA TYR A 103 2.68 1.23 7.66
C TYR A 103 3.18 1.39 9.11
N GLY A 104 4.03 2.40 9.33
CA GLY A 104 4.67 2.69 10.63
C GLY A 104 6.17 2.38 10.64
N ALA A 105 6.85 2.67 11.75
CA ALA A 105 8.30 2.45 12.01
C ALA A 105 9.30 3.19 11.09
N LEU A 106 9.15 3.09 9.77
CA LEU A 106 10.00 3.70 8.74
C LEU A 106 9.18 4.53 7.76
N VAL A 107 9.85 5.38 6.99
CA VAL A 107 9.19 6.06 5.87
C VAL A 107 8.83 5.04 4.78
N ARG A 108 7.75 5.32 4.04
CA ARG A 108 7.19 4.36 3.07
C ARG A 108 8.14 3.99 1.94
N SER A 109 9.02 4.91 1.54
CA SER A 109 9.99 4.70 0.46
C SER A 109 11.07 3.70 0.84
N GLU A 110 11.61 3.79 2.05
CA GLU A 110 12.67 2.88 2.54
C GLU A 110 12.19 1.43 2.57
N LYS A 111 10.92 1.19 2.93
CA LYS A 111 10.31 -0.15 2.90
C LYS A 111 10.31 -0.76 1.50
N VAL A 112 10.00 0.07 0.50
CA VAL A 112 9.93 -0.36 -0.91
C VAL A 112 11.34 -0.60 -1.44
N GLU A 113 12.26 0.30 -1.14
CA GLU A 113 13.67 0.18 -1.50
C GLU A 113 14.31 -1.08 -0.92
N GLU A 114 14.07 -1.39 0.36
CA GLU A 114 14.62 -2.59 0.99
C GLU A 114 14.03 -3.88 0.39
N ALA A 115 12.72 -3.89 0.09
CA ALA A 115 12.08 -5.01 -0.58
C ALA A 115 12.66 -5.23 -1.98
N GLU A 116 12.86 -4.15 -2.75
CA GLU A 116 13.46 -4.17 -4.09
C GLU A 116 14.91 -4.67 -4.05
N ASN A 117 15.72 -4.16 -3.12
CA ASN A 117 17.11 -4.58 -2.93
C ASN A 117 17.24 -6.09 -2.64
N ARG A 118 16.22 -6.70 -2.04
CA ARG A 118 16.14 -8.13 -1.78
C ARG A 118 15.44 -8.94 -2.88
N GLY A 119 15.09 -8.29 -3.98
CA GLY A 119 14.54 -8.92 -5.19
C GLY A 119 13.04 -9.21 -5.12
N ALA A 120 12.30 -8.57 -4.22
CA ALA A 120 10.84 -8.59 -4.31
C ALA A 120 10.38 -7.94 -5.63
N VAL A 121 9.31 -8.49 -6.22
CA VAL A 121 8.76 -8.00 -7.50
C VAL A 121 7.62 -7.01 -7.32
N GLY A 122 7.11 -6.86 -6.10
CA GLY A 122 6.07 -5.90 -5.74
C GLY A 122 5.94 -5.72 -4.24
N VAL A 123 5.31 -4.62 -3.83
CA VAL A 123 5.06 -4.29 -2.41
C VAL A 123 3.61 -3.86 -2.23
N VAL A 124 2.94 -4.46 -1.24
CA VAL A 124 1.61 -4.05 -0.78
C VAL A 124 1.77 -3.43 0.60
N LEU A 125 1.46 -2.13 0.70
CA LEU A 125 1.44 -1.40 1.96
C LEU A 125 0.03 -1.39 2.54
N PHE A 126 -0.11 -1.70 3.84
CA PHE A 126 -1.40 -1.65 4.52
C PHE A 126 -1.31 -1.01 5.91
N SER A 127 -2.40 -0.39 6.33
CA SER A 127 -2.55 0.20 7.67
C SER A 127 -3.16 -0.82 8.62
N ASP A 128 -2.33 -1.39 9.49
CA ASP A 128 -2.75 -2.43 10.43
C ASP A 128 -3.53 -1.81 11.62
N PRO A 129 -4.74 -2.31 11.94
CA PRO A 129 -5.54 -1.83 13.06
C PRO A 129 -4.82 -1.86 14.41
N ALA A 130 -3.90 -2.80 14.63
CA ALA A 130 -3.13 -2.86 15.88
C ALA A 130 -2.27 -1.61 16.12
N GLN A 131 -1.93 -0.87 15.05
CA GLN A 131 -1.15 0.38 15.14
C GLN A 131 -2.04 1.62 15.12
N TYR A 132 -3.16 1.57 14.39
CA TYR A 132 -3.94 2.77 14.06
C TYR A 132 -5.34 2.82 14.70
N VAL A 133 -5.82 1.72 15.28
CA VAL A 133 -7.07 1.67 16.03
C VAL A 133 -6.74 1.56 17.51
N HIS A 134 -6.88 2.67 18.22
CA HIS A 134 -6.89 2.65 19.68
C HIS A 134 -8.26 2.15 20.12
N SER A 135 -8.32 1.10 20.94
CA SER A 135 -9.57 0.68 21.55
C SER A 135 -10.08 1.79 22.47
N SER A 136 -11.04 2.58 22.00
CA SER A 136 -11.87 3.39 22.88
C SER A 136 -12.78 2.43 23.65
N THR A 137 -12.28 1.83 24.73
CA THR A 137 -13.14 1.19 25.70
C THR A 137 -13.85 2.30 26.47
N ASN A 138 -14.89 2.88 25.88
CA ASN A 138 -15.83 3.78 26.54
C ASN A 138 -17.26 3.29 26.23
N GLY A 139 -17.88 2.65 27.21
CA GLY A 139 -19.34 2.56 27.32
C GLY A 139 -19.94 1.17 27.06
N VAL A 140 -20.07 0.40 28.15
CA VAL A 140 -21.35 -0.27 28.45
C VAL A 140 -22.37 0.82 28.82
#